data_AF-A0A399D3M1-F1
#
_entry.id   AF-A0A399D3M1-F1
#
_cell.length_a   1.000
_cell.length_b   1.000
_cell.length_c   1.000
_cell.angle_alpha   90.00
_cell.angle_beta   90.00
_cell.angle_gamma   90.00
#
_symmetry.space_group_name_H-M   'P 1'
#
loop_
_entity.id
_entity.type
_entity.pdbx_description
1 polymer ?
#
loop_
_entity_poly.entity_id
_entity_poly.type
_entity_poly.pdbx_seq_one_letter_code
_entity_poly.pdbx_strand_id
1 'polypeptide(L)'
;MKRNSRFYRIVRWLGNTELFFRPSRQIPGRWELCEYYSEPAGELFHVKEDQMKRENQFWKLDFGTGGNFSQQTNLPVPFLKGMEYCKWSTSKGFVFLHYSETSHQAEAYRFAVEKGILKLLKKDKSGRIEIFGFFRRPEKNN
;
A
#
# COMPACT_ATOMS: atom_id res chain seq x y z
N MET A 1 -20.87 14.25 -19.57
CA MET A 1 -20.10 13.25 -18.79
C MET A 1 -19.55 13.90 -17.52
N LYS A 2 -20.08 13.55 -16.35
CA LYS A 2 -19.55 14.04 -15.06
C LYS A 2 -18.22 13.35 -14.78
N ARG A 3 -17.11 14.00 -15.13
CA ARG A 3 -15.74 13.58 -14.76
C ARG A 3 -15.67 13.45 -13.24
N ASN A 4 -15.64 12.22 -12.74
CA ASN A 4 -15.52 11.93 -11.31
C ASN A 4 -14.22 12.55 -10.77
N SER A 5 -14.33 13.65 -10.01
CA SER A 5 -13.19 14.46 -9.52
C SER A 5 -12.18 13.67 -8.67
N ARG A 6 -12.58 12.50 -8.16
CA ARG A 6 -11.71 11.57 -7.42
C ARG A 6 -10.68 10.88 -8.30
N PHE A 7 -11.04 10.50 -9.53
CA PHE A 7 -10.10 9.87 -10.48
C PHE A 7 -9.00 10.86 -10.89
N TYR A 8 -9.34 12.14 -11.06
CA TYR A 8 -8.35 13.19 -11.35
C TYR A 8 -7.34 13.38 -10.21
N ARG A 9 -7.74 13.22 -8.94
CA ARG A 9 -6.81 13.29 -7.81
C ARG A 9 -5.79 12.15 -7.80
N ILE A 10 -6.24 10.93 -8.15
CA ILE A 10 -5.36 9.75 -8.26
C ILE A 10 -4.41 9.92 -9.45
N VAL A 11 -4.91 10.32 -10.62
CA VAL A 11 -4.09 10.57 -11.82
C VAL A 11 -3.10 11.72 -11.61
N ARG A 12 -3.50 12.79 -10.93
CA ARG A 12 -2.60 13.90 -10.57
C ARG A 12 -1.53 13.45 -9.58
N TRP A 13 -1.85 12.61 -8.61
CA TRP A 13 -0.85 12.00 -7.72
C TRP A 13 0.11 11.08 -8.48
N LEU A 14 -0.38 10.32 -9.47
CA LEU A 14 0.45 9.51 -10.36
C LEU A 14 1.43 10.36 -11.19
N GLY A 15 1.06 11.61 -11.52
CA GLY A 15 1.87 12.54 -12.32
C GLY A 15 2.83 13.43 -11.52
N ASN A 16 2.52 13.77 -10.26
CA ASN A 16 3.35 14.64 -9.41
C ASN A 16 4.23 13.81 -8.46
N THR A 17 5.27 13.19 -9.00
CA THR A 17 6.38 12.63 -8.23
C THR A 17 7.40 13.71 -7.84
N GLU A 18 6.97 14.77 -7.14
CA GLU A 18 7.91 15.62 -6.42
C GLU A 18 8.27 14.93 -5.09
N LEU A 19 9.52 14.46 -5.06
CA LEU A 19 10.10 13.56 -4.08
C LEU A 19 10.29 14.29 -2.74
N PHE A 20 9.49 13.91 -1.73
CA PHE A 20 9.64 14.42 -0.37
C PHE A 20 10.97 13.98 0.27
N PHE A 21 11.61 14.91 0.99
CA PHE A 21 12.83 14.69 1.76
C PHE A 21 12.59 13.72 2.94
N ARG A 22 13.33 12.60 2.95
CA ARG A 22 13.40 11.53 3.98
C ARG A 22 12.13 10.66 4.19
N PRO A 23 11.67 9.94 3.16
CA PRO A 23 10.53 9.02 3.27
C PRO A 23 10.75 7.84 4.25
N SER A 24 12.00 7.38 4.39
CA SER A 24 12.38 6.22 5.22
C SER A 24 12.13 6.39 6.71
N ARG A 25 12.01 7.63 7.21
CA ARG A 25 11.71 7.91 8.62
C ARG A 25 10.21 7.88 8.93
N GLN A 26 9.34 7.93 7.92
CA GLN A 26 7.90 8.09 8.12
C GLN A 26 7.13 6.78 8.03
N ILE A 27 7.67 5.79 7.31
CA ILE A 27 7.07 4.46 7.15
C ILE A 27 7.12 3.60 8.43
N PRO A 28 8.19 3.57 9.24
CA PRO A 28 8.30 2.57 10.30
C PRO A 28 7.11 2.54 11.28
N GLY A 29 6.72 1.34 11.71
CA GLY A 29 5.64 1.01 12.63
C GLY A 29 4.41 0.41 11.95
N ARG A 30 3.32 0.33 12.71
CA ARG A 30 2.07 -0.34 12.30
C ARG A 30 1.16 0.53 11.47
N TRP A 31 0.46 -0.11 10.54
CA TRP A 31 -0.49 0.49 9.62
C TRP A 31 -1.66 -0.46 9.37
N GLU A 32 -2.87 0.09 9.25
CA GLU A 32 -4.08 -0.66 8.97
C GLU A 32 -4.78 -0.06 7.74
N LEU A 33 -5.22 -0.93 6.84
CA LEU A 33 -5.90 -0.54 5.61
C LEU A 33 -7.26 0.09 5.91
N CYS A 34 -7.53 1.25 5.31
CA CYS A 34 -8.82 1.94 5.41
C CYS A 34 -9.50 2.15 4.06
N GLU A 35 -8.77 2.11 2.95
CA GLU A 35 -9.34 2.22 1.59
C GLU A 35 -8.41 1.53 0.60
N TYR A 36 -8.95 0.87 -0.43
CA TYR A 36 -8.13 0.39 -1.54
C TYR A 36 -8.83 0.42 -2.89
N TYR A 37 -8.01 0.45 -3.92
CA TYR A 37 -8.40 0.25 -5.31
C TYR A 37 -7.66 -0.97 -5.88
N SER A 38 -8.33 -1.72 -6.74
CA SER A 38 -7.74 -2.82 -7.51
C SER A 38 -8.42 -2.92 -8.87
N GLU A 39 -7.74 -3.49 -9.86
CA GLU A 39 -8.26 -3.65 -11.22
C GLU A 39 -8.28 -5.11 -11.71
N PRO A 40 -8.87 -6.06 -10.97
CA PRO A 40 -9.04 -7.42 -11.45
C PRO A 40 -9.87 -7.44 -12.74
N ALA A 41 -9.42 -8.20 -13.73
CA ALA A 41 -10.08 -8.34 -15.04
C ALA A 41 -10.30 -7.03 -15.83
N GLY A 42 -9.64 -5.93 -15.48
CA GLY A 42 -9.74 -4.65 -16.20
C GLY A 42 -10.89 -3.74 -15.76
N GLU A 43 -11.56 -4.06 -14.66
CA GLU A 43 -12.55 -3.17 -14.03
C GLU A 43 -11.98 -2.59 -12.75
N LEU A 44 -12.10 -1.26 -12.56
CA LEU A 44 -11.61 -0.58 -11.37
C LEU A 44 -12.58 -0.78 -10.20
N PHE A 45 -12.16 -1.58 -9.22
CA PHE A 45 -12.85 -1.73 -7.95
C PHE A 45 -12.30 -0.72 -6.94
N HIS A 46 -13.20 -0.22 -6.10
CA HIS A 46 -12.89 0.68 -5.01
C HIS A 46 -13.66 0.23 -3.78
N VAL A 47 -12.91 -0.14 -2.74
CA VAL A 47 -13.45 -0.63 -1.47
C VAL A 47 -13.07 0.34 -0.36
N LYS A 48 -14.09 0.76 0.39
CA LYS A 48 -13.97 1.73 1.48
C LYS A 48 -13.98 1.04 2.85
N GLU A 49 -13.54 1.77 3.87
CA GLU A 49 -13.47 1.29 5.25
C GLU A 49 -14.77 0.68 5.75
N ASP A 50 -15.91 1.36 5.56
CA ASP A 50 -17.22 0.86 6.02
C ASP A 50 -17.61 -0.46 5.36
N GLN A 51 -17.23 -0.65 4.09
CA GLN A 51 -17.46 -1.90 3.39
C GLN A 51 -16.58 -3.02 3.96
N MET A 52 -15.28 -2.76 4.14
CA MET A 52 -14.37 -3.74 4.73
C MET A 52 -14.81 -4.14 6.14
N LYS A 53 -15.24 -3.19 6.96
CA LYS A 53 -15.77 -3.46 8.31
C LYS A 53 -17.00 -4.36 8.28
N ARG A 54 -17.96 -4.11 7.38
CA ARG A 54 -19.14 -4.98 7.21
C ARG A 54 -18.78 -6.39 6.78
N GLU A 55 -17.75 -6.52 5.94
CA GLU A 55 -17.26 -7.79 5.41
C GLU A 55 -16.20 -8.45 6.32
N ASN A 56 -15.94 -7.89 7.51
CA ASN A 56 -14.87 -8.31 8.45
C ASN A 56 -13.50 -8.43 7.80
N GLN A 57 -13.22 -7.61 6.80
CA GLN A 57 -11.96 -7.59 6.05
C GLN A 57 -10.95 -6.62 6.69
N PHE A 58 -9.69 -7.03 6.71
CA PHE A 58 -8.60 -6.22 7.21
C PHE A 58 -7.29 -6.54 6.50
N TRP A 59 -6.39 -5.56 6.51
CA TRP A 59 -4.99 -5.75 6.19
C TRP A 59 -4.13 -4.87 7.08
N LYS A 60 -3.23 -5.50 7.82
CA LYS A 60 -2.30 -4.85 8.74
C LYS A 60 -0.88 -5.05 8.26
N LEU A 61 -0.10 -3.98 8.29
CA LEU A 61 1.31 -3.97 7.93
C LEU A 61 2.12 -3.47 9.13
N ASP A 62 3.28 -4.06 9.38
CA ASP A 62 4.25 -3.57 10.35
C ASP A 62 5.61 -3.43 9.69
N PHE A 63 6.12 -2.20 9.64
CA PHE A 63 7.45 -1.87 9.11
C PHE A 63 8.41 -1.62 10.28
N GLY A 64 9.14 -2.62 10.72
CA GLY A 64 10.11 -2.49 11.80
C GLY A 64 11.28 -1.56 11.44
N THR A 65 11.77 -0.79 12.42
CA THR A 65 12.92 0.13 12.25
C THR A 65 14.22 -0.57 11.87
N GLY A 66 14.36 -1.85 12.22
CA GLY A 66 15.48 -2.71 11.82
C GLY A 66 15.35 -3.33 10.42
N GLY A 67 14.44 -2.84 9.58
CA GLY A 67 14.23 -3.36 8.21
C GLY A 67 13.44 -4.66 8.14
N ASN A 68 12.83 -5.11 9.24
CA ASN A 68 11.90 -6.25 9.25
C ASN A 68 10.49 -5.79 8.86
N PHE A 69 9.79 -6.58 8.08
CA PHE A 69 8.41 -6.36 7.69
C PHE A 69 7.57 -7.57 8.10
N SER A 70 6.34 -7.31 8.53
CA SER A 70 5.32 -8.34 8.67
C SER A 70 3.97 -7.84 8.23
N GLN A 71 3.10 -8.76 7.83
CA GLN A 71 1.71 -8.45 7.51
C GLN A 71 0.74 -9.49 8.04
N GLN A 72 -0.52 -9.07 8.17
CA GLN A 72 -1.65 -9.94 8.47
C GLN A 72 -2.85 -9.47 7.64
N THR A 73 -3.48 -10.37 6.89
CA THR A 73 -4.60 -10.03 6.01
C THR A 73 -5.60 -11.16 5.93
N ASN A 74 -6.88 -10.81 5.74
CA ASN A 74 -7.92 -11.73 5.29
C ASN A 74 -8.67 -11.19 4.07
N LEU A 75 -8.07 -10.24 3.34
CA LEU A 75 -8.65 -9.74 2.11
C LEU A 75 -8.90 -10.89 1.13
N PRO A 76 -10.02 -10.87 0.39
CA PRO A 76 -10.34 -11.91 -0.61
C PRO A 76 -9.40 -11.87 -1.82
N VAL A 77 -8.57 -10.83 -1.93
CA VAL A 77 -7.57 -10.67 -2.99
C VAL A 77 -6.17 -10.90 -2.41
N PRO A 78 -5.35 -11.79 -3.00
CA PRO A 78 -4.09 -12.24 -2.41
C PRO A 78 -2.95 -11.25 -2.68
N PHE A 79 -3.05 -10.03 -2.13
CA PHE A 79 -1.93 -9.10 -2.15
C PHE A 79 -0.79 -9.62 -1.27
N LEU A 80 0.45 -9.58 -1.78
CA LEU A 80 1.65 -10.05 -1.06
C LEU A 80 1.57 -11.51 -0.57
N LYS A 81 0.98 -12.41 -1.38
CA LYS A 81 0.90 -13.83 -1.04
C LYS A 81 2.29 -14.42 -0.76
N GLY A 82 2.45 -15.06 0.40
CA GLY A 82 3.72 -15.69 0.81
C GLY A 82 4.76 -14.73 1.38
N MET A 83 4.41 -13.46 1.64
CA MET A 83 5.28 -12.48 2.31
C MET A 83 4.78 -12.11 3.70
N GLU A 84 4.41 -13.08 4.54
CA GLU A 84 3.94 -12.76 5.91
C GLU A 84 5.03 -12.10 6.74
N TYR A 85 6.29 -12.51 6.55
CA TYR A 85 7.47 -11.97 7.21
C TYR A 85 8.60 -11.84 6.21
N CYS A 86 9.17 -10.65 6.06
CA CYS A 86 10.24 -10.42 5.11
C CYS A 86 11.12 -9.22 5.49
N LYS A 87 12.14 -8.90 4.69
CA LYS A 87 12.90 -7.65 4.84
C LYS A 87 12.29 -6.56 3.97
N TRP A 88 12.40 -5.32 4.41
CA TRP A 88 12.02 -4.17 3.61
C TRP A 88 13.11 -3.11 3.56
N SER A 89 13.06 -2.31 2.51
CA SER A 89 13.93 -1.15 2.33
C SER A 89 13.22 -0.09 1.50
N THR A 90 13.80 1.10 1.38
CA THR A 90 13.25 2.17 0.54
C THR A 90 14.31 2.79 -0.34
N SER A 91 13.96 3.11 -1.58
CA SER A 91 14.80 3.89 -2.48
C SER A 91 13.94 4.64 -3.50
N LYS A 92 14.28 5.90 -3.78
CA LYS A 92 13.66 6.73 -4.84
C LYS A 92 12.12 6.75 -4.85
N GLY A 93 11.48 6.79 -3.67
CA GLY A 93 10.01 6.81 -3.54
C GLY A 93 9.34 5.44 -3.69
N PHE A 94 10.12 4.35 -3.60
CA PHE A 94 9.63 2.98 -3.57
C PHE A 94 9.96 2.30 -2.24
N VAL A 95 9.02 1.47 -1.77
CA VAL A 95 9.23 0.43 -0.77
C VAL A 95 9.51 -0.87 -1.51
N PHE A 96 10.56 -1.57 -1.10
CA PHE A 96 10.92 -2.88 -1.63
C PHE A 96 10.73 -3.91 -0.52
N LEU A 97 9.98 -4.97 -0.80
CA LEU A 97 9.77 -6.13 0.08
C LEU A 97 10.51 -7.33 -0.50
N HIS A 98 11.49 -7.85 0.23
CA HIS A 98 12.42 -8.86 -0.25
C HIS A 98 11.96 -10.25 0.15
N TYR A 99 11.71 -11.15 -0.80
CA TYR A 99 11.18 -12.51 -0.53
C TYR A 99 12.05 -13.32 0.44
N SER A 100 13.38 -13.14 0.39
CA SER A 100 14.33 -13.69 1.34
C SER A 100 15.55 -12.77 1.46
N GLU A 101 16.37 -12.94 2.49
CA GLU A 101 17.61 -12.15 2.65
C GLU A 101 18.62 -12.37 1.51
N THR A 102 18.52 -13.51 0.81
CA THR A 102 19.45 -13.93 -0.25
C THR A 102 18.87 -13.74 -1.66
N SER A 103 17.59 -13.44 -1.79
CA SER A 103 16.94 -13.29 -3.09
C SER A 103 17.08 -11.87 -3.63
N HIS A 104 17.46 -11.75 -4.90
CA HIS A 104 17.36 -10.48 -5.63
C HIS A 104 15.92 -10.13 -6.03
N GLN A 105 14.95 -11.01 -5.75
CA GLN A 105 13.54 -10.77 -6.04
C GLN A 105 12.93 -9.93 -4.91
N ALA A 106 12.45 -8.75 -5.28
CA ALA A 106 11.73 -7.86 -4.39
C ALA A 106 10.44 -7.37 -5.06
N GLU A 107 9.38 -7.27 -4.28
CA GLU A 107 8.16 -6.58 -4.69
C GLU A 107 8.31 -5.09 -4.44
N ALA A 108 8.11 -4.29 -5.49
CA ALA A 108 8.28 -2.85 -5.43
C ALA A 108 6.93 -2.13 -5.40
N TYR A 109 6.76 -1.25 -4.42
CA TYR A 109 5.58 -0.42 -4.23
C TYR A 109 5.98 1.04 -4.29
N ARG A 110 5.34 1.84 -5.16
CA ARG A 110 5.40 3.29 -5.03
C ARG A 110 4.71 3.69 -3.73
N PHE A 111 5.28 4.63 -3.00
CA PHE A 111 4.67 5.08 -1.76
C PHE A 111 4.69 6.59 -1.56
N ALA A 112 3.79 7.05 -0.72
CA ALA A 112 3.84 8.37 -0.10
C ALA A 112 3.25 8.31 1.31
N VAL A 113 3.73 9.17 2.20
CA VAL A 113 3.11 9.39 3.51
C VAL A 113 2.63 10.83 3.53
N GLU A 114 1.32 11.03 3.64
CA GLU A 114 0.69 12.35 3.62
C GLU A 114 -0.36 12.43 4.71
N LYS A 115 -0.26 13.44 5.59
CA LYS A 115 -1.25 13.69 6.66
C LYS A 115 -1.56 12.45 7.52
N GLY A 116 -0.55 11.63 7.82
CA GLY A 116 -0.71 10.42 8.63
C GLY A 116 -1.27 9.21 7.88
N ILE A 117 -1.43 9.29 6.56
CA ILE A 117 -1.85 8.18 5.69
C ILE A 117 -0.66 7.71 4.86
N LEU A 118 -0.31 6.43 4.99
CA LEU A 118 0.59 5.73 4.10
C LEU A 118 -0.20 5.26 2.88
N LYS A 119 0.25 5.64 1.69
CA LYS A 119 -0.30 5.19 0.41
C LYS A 119 0.70 4.23 -0.23
N LEU A 120 0.25 3.05 -0.64
CA LEU A 120 1.05 2.07 -1.37
C LEU A 120 0.40 1.73 -2.70
N LEU A 121 1.12 1.93 -3.80
CA LEU A 121 0.68 1.62 -5.15
C LEU A 121 1.59 0.56 -5.78
N LYS A 122 0.96 -0.48 -6.30
CA LYS A 122 1.56 -1.44 -7.21
C LYS A 122 0.76 -1.52 -8.49
N LYS A 123 1.50 -1.58 -9.60
CA LYS A 123 0.93 -1.77 -10.93
C LYS A 123 1.46 -3.04 -11.55
N ASP A 124 0.65 -3.67 -12.40
CA ASP A 124 1.09 -4.81 -13.19
C ASP A 124 1.98 -4.35 -14.37
N LYS A 125 2.45 -5.31 -15.15
CA LYS A 125 3.28 -5.05 -16.35
C LYS A 125 2.55 -4.25 -17.43
N SER A 126 1.21 -4.24 -17.43
CA SER A 126 0.38 -3.46 -18.35
C SER A 126 0.06 -2.05 -17.83
N GLY A 127 0.49 -1.72 -16.61
CA GLY A 127 0.27 -0.42 -15.97
C GLY A 127 -1.07 -0.30 -15.24
N ARG A 128 -1.85 -1.39 -15.15
CA ARG A 128 -3.11 -1.47 -14.38
C ARG A 128 -2.82 -1.52 -12.90
N ILE A 129 -3.79 -1.12 -12.09
CA ILE A 129 -3.63 -1.09 -10.63
C ILE A 129 -3.81 -2.50 -10.08
N GLU A 130 -2.73 -3.17 -9.69
CA GLU A 130 -2.82 -4.39 -8.88
C GLU A 130 -3.42 -4.02 -7.52
N ILE A 131 -2.82 -3.03 -6.87
CA ILE A 131 -3.36 -2.43 -5.65
C ILE A 131 -2.94 -0.97 -5.52
N PHE A 132 -3.88 -0.14 -5.09
CA PHE A 132 -3.59 1.14 -4.48
C PHE A 132 -4.26 1.22 -3.11
N GLY A 133 -3.49 0.97 -2.05
CA GLY A 133 -3.97 0.92 -0.68
C GLY A 133 -3.65 2.19 0.10
N PHE A 134 -4.57 2.58 0.97
CA PHE A 134 -4.47 3.68 1.91
C PHE A 134 -4.50 3.11 3.31
N PHE A 135 -3.47 3.41 4.09
CA PHE A 135 -3.28 2.85 5.40
C PHE A 135 -3.11 3.96 6.42
N ARG A 136 -3.77 3.82 7.56
CA ARG A 136 -3.66 4.73 8.70
C ARG A 136 -2.94 4.03 9.85
N ARG A 137 -2.37 4.80 10.78
CA ARG A 137 -1.88 4.22 12.03
C ARG A 137 -3.06 3.61 12.79
N PRO A 138 -2.90 2.45 13.46
CA PRO A 138 -3.94 1.92 14.31
C PRO A 138 -4.29 2.97 15.38
N GLU A 139 -5.59 3.13 15.65
CA GLU A 139 -6.04 3.95 16.76
C GLU A 139 -5.51 3.33 18.06
N LYS A 140 -4.90 4.14 18.93
CA LYS A 140 -4.58 3.67 20.28
C LYS A 140 -5.91 3.48 21.01
N ASN A 141 -6.36 2.24 21.14
CA ASN A 141 -7.38 1.93 22.14
C ASN A 141 -6.72 2.16 23.50
N ASN A 142 -7.07 3.28 24.13
CA ASN A 142 -6.83 3.52 25.56
C ASN A 142 -7.75 2.63 26.38
#